data_AF-A0A7S0M2T4-F1
#
_entry.id   AF-A0A7S0M2T4-F1
#
_cell.length_a   1.000
_cell.length_b   1.000
_cell.length_c   1.000
_cell.angle_alpha   90.00
_cell.angle_beta   90.00
_cell.angle_gamma   90.00
#
_symmetry.space_group_name_H-M   'P 1'
#
loop_
_entity.id
_entity.type
_entity.pdbx_description
1 polymer ?
#
loop_
_entity_poly.entity_id
_entity_poly.type
_entity_poly.pdbx_seq_one_letter_code
_entity_poly.pdbx_strand_id
1 'polypeptide(L)'
;DSSKAPNNPEAADKKKHEFILFPFTASVCIAYDKPGALPDVSRPRINVVASVPELAVQLQREQYLCAATLVDFWSDQMRRRVVRPDRPLESPLLAPAEWWVYVLKHAR
;
A
#
# COMPACT_ATOMS: atom_id res chain seq x y z
N ASP A 1 -55.71 -20.55 10.04
CA ASP A 1 -54.89 -20.85 8.85
C ASP A 1 -54.50 -19.60 8.10
N SER A 2 -53.28 -19.61 7.58
CA SER A 2 -52.66 -18.66 6.64
C SER A 2 -52.35 -17.25 7.15
N SER A 3 -51.15 -17.11 7.73
CA SER A 3 -50.30 -15.95 7.49
C SER A 3 -48.91 -16.45 7.10
N LYS A 4 -48.73 -16.70 5.80
CA LYS A 4 -47.40 -16.82 5.20
C LYS A 4 -46.77 -15.43 5.19
N ALA A 5 -45.76 -15.23 6.03
CA ALA A 5 -44.83 -14.13 5.85
C ALA A 5 -44.13 -14.26 4.48
N PRO A 6 -43.90 -13.16 3.76
CA PRO A 6 -43.21 -13.22 2.48
C PRO A 6 -41.74 -13.63 2.70
N ASN A 7 -41.31 -14.65 1.96
CA ASN A 7 -39.89 -15.01 1.83
C ASN A 7 -39.14 -13.79 1.29
N ASN A 8 -38.41 -13.08 2.15
CA ASN A 8 -37.53 -12.00 1.73
C ASN A 8 -36.32 -12.63 1.00
N PRO A 9 -36.09 -12.36 -0.30
CA PRO A 9 -34.98 -12.95 -1.05
C PRO A 9 -33.63 -12.23 -0.82
N GLU A 10 -33.55 -11.29 0.12
CA GLU A 10 -32.31 -10.55 0.43
C GLU A 10 -31.26 -11.35 1.25
N ALA A 11 -31.51 -12.61 1.57
CA ALA A 11 -30.57 -13.44 2.33
C ALA A 11 -29.41 -14.02 1.48
N ALA A 12 -29.41 -13.81 0.17
CA ALA A 12 -28.52 -14.50 -0.77
C ALA A 12 -27.64 -13.54 -1.58
N ASP A 13 -26.77 -12.76 -0.92
CA ASP A 13 -25.48 -12.33 -1.51
C ASP A 13 -24.57 -11.59 -0.52
N LYS A 14 -24.43 -12.10 0.72
CA LYS A 14 -23.28 -11.71 1.55
C LYS A 14 -22.04 -12.38 0.96
N LYS A 15 -21.39 -11.73 -0.01
CA LYS A 15 -20.04 -12.08 -0.45
C LYS A 15 -19.17 -12.23 0.79
N LYS A 16 -18.85 -13.47 1.16
CA LYS A 16 -17.92 -13.75 2.25
C LYS A 16 -16.56 -13.25 1.79
N HIS A 17 -16.09 -12.16 2.40
CA HIS A 17 -14.74 -11.69 2.16
C HIS A 17 -13.76 -12.76 2.60
N GLU A 18 -12.79 -13.05 1.74
CA GLU A 18 -11.66 -13.92 2.08
C GLU A 18 -10.56 -13.06 2.69
N PHE A 19 -10.50 -13.07 4.01
CA PHE A 19 -9.54 -12.28 4.76
C PHE A 19 -8.17 -12.96 4.75
N ILE A 20 -7.14 -12.25 4.27
CA ILE A 20 -5.73 -12.64 4.45
C ILE A 20 -5.34 -12.48 5.93
N LEU A 21 -5.87 -11.43 6.55
CA LEU A 21 -5.68 -11.11 7.96
C LEU A 21 -7.05 -10.88 8.61
N PHE A 22 -7.36 -11.65 9.64
CA PHE A 22 -8.61 -11.50 10.38
C PHE A 22 -8.59 -10.21 11.20
N PRO A 23 -9.77 -9.63 11.50
CA PRO A 23 -9.86 -8.45 12.35
C PRO A 23 -9.17 -8.68 13.70
N PHE A 24 -8.33 -7.74 14.09
CA PHE A 24 -7.61 -7.75 15.37
C PHE A 24 -7.56 -6.34 15.96
N THR A 25 -7.32 -6.28 17.25
CA THR A 25 -7.08 -5.03 17.97
C THR A 25 -5.59 -4.93 18.27
N ALA A 26 -5.00 -3.78 17.98
CA ALA A 26 -3.62 -3.46 18.35
C ALA A 26 -3.55 -2.09 19.01
N SER A 27 -2.54 -1.89 19.84
CA SER A 27 -2.20 -0.58 20.40
C SER A 27 -0.85 -0.13 19.84
N VAL A 28 -0.78 1.15 19.48
CA VAL A 28 0.44 1.75 18.91
C VAL A 28 0.72 3.05 19.64
N CYS A 29 1.92 3.18 20.17
CA CYS A 29 2.46 4.42 20.72
C CYS A 29 3.51 4.97 19.76
N ILE A 30 3.33 6.22 19.34
CA ILE A 30 4.24 6.92 18.42
C ILE A 30 4.83 8.10 19.15
N ALA A 31 6.15 8.11 19.30
CA ALA A 31 6.91 9.23 19.84
C ALA A 31 7.71 9.88 18.72
N TYR A 32 7.55 11.20 18.56
CA TYR A 32 8.35 11.99 17.64
C TYR A 32 9.49 12.64 18.41
N ASP A 33 10.61 12.85 17.71
CA ASP A 33 11.69 13.66 18.25
C ASP A 33 11.22 15.11 18.50
N LYS A 34 11.91 15.81 19.40
CA LYS A 34 11.51 17.15 19.82
C LYS A 34 11.50 18.09 18.61
N PRO A 35 10.47 18.95 18.46
CA PRO A 35 10.44 19.93 17.40
C PRO A 35 11.67 20.84 17.51
N GLY A 36 12.44 20.94 16.43
CA GLY A 36 13.68 21.74 16.37
C GLY A 36 14.97 21.01 16.80
N ALA A 37 14.91 19.72 17.15
CA ALA A 37 16.12 18.93 17.36
C ALA A 37 16.95 18.84 16.07
N LEU A 38 18.26 19.09 16.17
CA LEU A 38 19.18 18.85 15.06
C LEU A 38 19.22 17.35 14.75
N PRO A 39 19.27 16.96 13.47
CA PRO A 39 19.29 15.55 13.09
C PRO A 39 20.53 14.87 13.65
N ASP A 40 20.31 13.86 14.47
CA ASP A 40 21.35 13.07 15.14
C ASP A 40 21.21 11.61 14.72
N VAL A 41 22.27 11.04 14.12
CA VAL A 41 22.26 9.66 13.62
C VAL A 41 22.10 8.64 14.76
N SER A 42 22.46 9.04 15.99
CA SER A 42 22.32 8.18 17.18
C SER A 42 20.90 8.13 17.75
N ARG A 43 19.97 8.99 17.28
CA ARG A 43 18.61 9.10 17.81
C ARG A 43 17.56 8.95 16.69
N PRO A 44 16.59 8.03 16.83
CA PRO A 44 15.54 7.88 15.84
C PRO A 44 14.59 9.08 15.86
N ARG A 45 14.29 9.64 14.69
CA ARG A 45 13.34 10.76 14.53
C ARG A 45 11.90 10.40 14.93
N ILE A 46 11.56 9.14 14.77
CA ILE A 46 10.25 8.57 15.08
C ILE A 46 10.52 7.23 15.76
N ASN A 47 10.01 7.08 16.98
CA ASN A 47 10.00 5.81 17.68
C ASN A 47 8.57 5.28 17.72
N VAL A 48 8.39 4.03 17.28
CA VAL A 48 7.08 3.38 17.21
C VAL A 48 7.13 2.12 18.05
N VAL A 49 6.29 2.07 19.08
CA VAL A 49 6.11 0.89 19.92
C VAL A 49 4.70 0.37 19.69
N ALA A 50 4.60 -0.83 19.09
CA ALA A 50 3.33 -1.48 18.81
C ALA A 50 3.18 -2.74 19.66
N SER A 51 1.99 -2.91 20.25
CA SER A 51 1.56 -4.16 20.87
C SER A 51 0.45 -4.76 20.02
N VAL A 52 0.74 -5.93 19.47
CA VAL A 52 -0.11 -6.63 18.52
C VAL A 52 -0.32 -8.05 19.03
N PRO A 53 -1.55 -8.60 19.00
CA PRO A 53 -1.77 -10.00 19.32
C PRO A 53 -1.03 -10.90 18.33
N GLU A 54 -0.92 -12.18 18.65
CA GLU A 54 -0.37 -13.16 17.71
C GLU A 54 -1.18 -13.13 16.41
N LEU A 55 -0.51 -12.83 15.30
CA LEU A 55 -1.14 -12.72 13.99
C LEU A 55 -1.00 -14.05 13.26
N ALA A 56 -2.13 -14.65 12.89
CA ALA A 56 -2.18 -15.75 11.95
C ALA A 56 -2.63 -15.23 10.59
N VAL A 57 -1.82 -15.50 9.56
CA VAL A 57 -2.12 -15.17 8.17
C VAL A 57 -2.38 -16.46 7.42
N GLN A 58 -3.51 -16.53 6.71
CA GLN A 58 -3.82 -17.63 5.81
C GLN A 58 -3.96 -17.08 4.41
N LEU A 59 -3.12 -17.58 3.51
CA LEU A 59 -3.10 -17.19 2.11
C LEU A 59 -3.63 -18.35 1.26
N GLN A 60 -4.71 -18.07 0.54
CA GLN A 60 -5.13 -18.94 -0.55
C GLN A 60 -4.23 -18.75 -1.77
N ARG A 61 -4.27 -19.72 -2.68
CA ARG A 61 -3.41 -19.71 -3.88
C ARG A 61 -3.65 -18.49 -4.76
N GLU A 62 -4.91 -18.12 -4.95
CA GLU A 62 -5.35 -16.98 -5.75
C GLU A 62 -4.85 -15.67 -5.12
N GLN A 63 -4.95 -15.56 -3.79
CA GLN A 63 -4.46 -14.41 -3.04
C GLN A 63 -2.92 -14.29 -3.15
N TYR A 64 -2.19 -15.40 -3.13
CA TYR A 64 -0.75 -15.41 -3.33
C TYR A 64 -0.35 -14.90 -4.73
N LEU A 65 -1.01 -15.39 -5.78
CA LEU A 65 -0.74 -14.94 -7.16
C LEU A 65 -1.05 -13.45 -7.34
N CYS A 66 -2.13 -12.97 -6.74
CA CYS A 66 -2.47 -11.55 -6.72
C CYS A 66 -1.44 -10.73 -5.93
N ALA A 67 -0.96 -11.24 -4.79
CA ALA A 67 0.03 -10.57 -3.96
C ALA A 67 1.37 -10.39 -4.70
N ALA A 68 1.83 -11.40 -5.45
CA ALA A 68 3.03 -11.29 -6.29
C ALA A 68 2.90 -10.15 -7.31
N THR A 69 1.77 -10.11 -8.03
CA THR A 69 1.46 -9.03 -8.99
C THR A 69 1.38 -7.65 -8.31
N LEU A 70 0.82 -7.59 -7.09
CA LEU A 70 0.74 -6.35 -6.31
C LEU A 70 2.13 -5.87 -5.89
N VAL A 71 3.04 -6.75 -5.49
CA VAL A 71 4.42 -6.39 -5.12
C VAL A 71 5.14 -5.76 -6.32
N ASP A 72 5.01 -6.35 -7.50
CA ASP A 72 5.59 -5.80 -8.73
C ASP A 72 4.99 -4.43 -9.06
N PHE A 73 3.66 -4.30 -8.95
CA PHE A 73 2.96 -3.04 -9.16
C PHE A 73 3.41 -1.95 -8.20
N TRP A 74 3.50 -2.24 -6.90
CA TRP A 74 3.95 -1.26 -5.90
C TRP A 74 5.41 -0.86 -6.10
N SER A 75 6.26 -1.82 -6.48
CA SER A 75 7.67 -1.56 -6.80
C SER A 75 7.81 -0.61 -7.99
N ASP A 76 7.03 -0.83 -9.05
CA ASP A 76 6.99 0.06 -10.23
C ASP A 76 6.40 1.44 -9.88
N GLN A 77 5.32 1.51 -9.11
CA GLN A 77 4.74 2.79 -8.67
C GLN A 77 5.73 3.61 -7.82
N MET A 78 6.46 2.97 -6.90
CA MET A 78 7.46 3.65 -6.08
C MET A 78 8.62 4.15 -6.92
N ARG A 79 9.12 3.34 -7.88
CA ARG A 79 10.14 3.78 -8.82
C ARG A 79 9.66 4.99 -9.64
N ARG A 80 8.44 4.93 -10.17
CA ARG A 80 7.84 6.05 -10.90
C ARG A 80 7.67 7.30 -10.04
N ARG A 81 7.41 7.20 -8.74
CA ARG A 81 7.33 8.38 -7.85
C ARG A 81 8.67 9.08 -7.69
N VAL A 82 9.79 8.35 -7.72
CA VAL A 82 11.14 8.94 -7.68
C VAL A 82 11.49 9.60 -9.01
N VAL A 83 11.03 9.01 -10.12
CA VAL A 83 11.42 9.42 -11.47
C VAL A 83 10.48 10.51 -12.04
N ARG A 84 9.19 10.54 -11.66
CA ARG A 84 8.20 11.52 -12.14
C ARG A 84 8.52 13.00 -11.88
N PRO A 85 9.12 13.42 -10.76
CA PRO A 85 9.40 14.83 -10.49
C PRO A 85 10.36 15.45 -11.53
N ASP A 86 11.28 14.65 -12.06
CA ASP A 86 12.29 15.08 -13.03
C ASP A 86 11.82 14.92 -14.48
N ARG A 87 10.57 14.47 -14.69
CA ARG A 87 10.04 14.20 -16.03
C ARG A 87 9.87 15.51 -16.80
N PRO A 88 10.41 15.62 -18.03
CA PRO A 88 10.14 16.76 -18.90
C PRO A 88 8.63 16.94 -19.12
N LEU A 89 8.17 18.20 -19.04
CA LEU A 89 6.75 18.55 -19.23
C LEU A 89 6.31 18.36 -20.68
N GLU A 90 7.22 18.60 -21.62
CA GLU A 90 6.96 18.49 -23.05
C GLU A 90 7.03 17.04 -23.55
N SER A 91 6.36 16.76 -24.66
CA SER A 91 6.38 15.45 -25.31
C SER A 91 7.81 15.09 -25.77
N PRO A 92 8.22 13.80 -25.75
CA PRO A 92 9.50 13.37 -26.31
C PRO A 92 9.68 13.72 -27.78
N LEU A 93 8.58 13.90 -28.51
CA LEU A 93 8.59 14.33 -29.92
C LEU A 93 8.93 15.82 -30.07
N LEU A 94 8.64 16.63 -29.05
CA LEU A 94 8.88 18.08 -29.04
C LEU A 94 10.25 18.43 -28.44
N ALA A 95 10.65 17.73 -27.38
CA ALA A 95 11.93 17.95 -26.68
C ALA A 95 12.74 16.64 -26.51
N PRO A 96 13.21 16.01 -27.60
CA PRO A 96 13.87 14.71 -27.55
C PRO A 96 15.18 14.72 -26.74
N ALA A 97 15.92 15.83 -26.75
CA ALA A 97 17.18 15.96 -26.00
C ALA A 97 16.96 15.92 -24.48
N GLU A 98 15.93 16.60 -23.98
CA GLU A 98 15.59 16.60 -22.54
C GLU A 98 15.13 15.22 -22.09
N TRP A 99 14.36 14.53 -22.94
CA TRP A 99 13.96 13.16 -22.70
C TRP A 99 15.14 12.19 -22.69
N TRP A 100 16.15 12.40 -23.54
CA TRP A 100 17.36 11.59 -23.53
C TRP A 100 18.17 11.78 -22.24
N VAL A 101 18.33 13.02 -21.78
CA VAL A 101 18.99 13.33 -20.49
C VAL A 101 18.22 12.71 -19.32
N TYR A 102 16.89 12.84 -19.31
CA TYR A 102 16.03 12.21 -18.32
C TYR A 102 16.17 10.68 -18.32
N VAL A 103 16.14 10.03 -19.48
CA VAL A 103 16.30 8.57 -19.59
C VAL A 103 17.68 8.14 -19.07
N LEU A 104 18.76 8.80 -19.49
CA LEU A 104 20.12 8.47 -19.03
C LEU A 104 20.29 8.66 -17.51
N LYS A 105 19.66 9.68 -16.94
CA LYS A 105 19.69 9.94 -15.48
C LYS A 105 19.02 8.82 -14.67
N HIS A 106 18.02 8.15 -15.24
CA HIS A 106 17.20 7.15 -14.54
C HIS A 106 17.32 5.72 -15.11
N ALA A 107 18.32 5.44 -15.96
CA ALA A 107 18.55 4.13 -16.57
C ALA A 107 19.31 3.12 -15.68
N ARG A 108 19.54 3.44 -14.40
CA ARG A 108 20.20 2.59 -13.39
C ARG A 108 19.17 2.12 -12.36
#